data_AF-D9WC33-F1
#
_entry.id   AF-D9WC33-F1
#
_cell.length_a   1.000
_cell.length_b   1.000
_cell.length_c   1.000
_cell.angle_alpha   90.00
_cell.angle_beta   90.00
_cell.angle_gamma   90.00
#
_symmetry.space_group_name_H-M   'P 1'
#
loop_
_entity.id
_entity.type
_entity.pdbx_description
1 polymer ?
#
loop_
_entity_poly.entity_id
_entity_poly.type
_entity_poly.pdbx_seq_one_letter_code
_entity_poly.pdbx_strand_id
1 'polypeptide(L)'
;MKSSAFVYPWDVVGDPDAAARIADLGVQQVTLASAYHSTRALTPRHPEHRIVTARHAAVLYPPDAGRWAGRALRPYEQTWVAGVDPFGEAGEALAGAGLEVHTWVVLAHN
;
A
#
# COMPACT_ATOMS: atom_id res chain seq x y z
N MET A 1 2.93 -7.85 -23.58
CA MET A 1 2.40 -8.52 -22.37
C MET A 1 2.20 -7.44 -21.32
N LYS A 2 1.07 -7.40 -20.60
CA LYS A 2 0.90 -6.45 -19.48
C LYS A 2 1.53 -7.06 -18.23
N SER A 3 2.35 -6.30 -17.51
CA SER A 3 3.02 -6.71 -16.27
C SER A 3 2.84 -5.63 -15.20
N SER A 4 2.54 -6.07 -13.98
CA SER A 4 2.35 -5.20 -12.83
C SER A 4 3.25 -5.65 -11.69
N ALA A 5 3.90 -4.69 -11.01
CA ALA A 5 4.61 -4.96 -9.76
C ALA A 5 3.62 -4.88 -8.59
N PHE A 6 3.64 -5.88 -7.71
CA PHE A 6 2.89 -5.84 -6.45
C PHE A 6 3.71 -5.10 -5.41
N VAL A 7 3.13 -4.05 -4.83
CA VAL A 7 3.83 -3.10 -3.98
C VAL A 7 2.96 -2.81 -2.75
N TYR A 8 3.59 -2.69 -1.58
CA TYR A 8 2.90 -2.17 -0.40
C TYR A 8 3.15 -0.67 -0.25
N PRO A 9 2.23 0.10 0.37
CA PRO A 9 2.47 1.50 0.69
C PRO A 9 3.78 1.76 1.45
N TRP A 10 4.14 0.85 2.36
CA TRP A 10 5.41 0.95 3.11
C TRP A 10 6.67 0.68 2.29
N ASP A 11 6.57 0.24 1.04
CA ASP A 11 7.74 0.18 0.15
C ASP A 11 8.03 1.55 -0.49
N VAL A 12 7.10 2.51 -0.37
CA VAL A 12 7.12 3.80 -1.07
C VAL A 12 7.12 4.99 -0.10
N VAL A 13 6.22 5.00 0.88
CA VAL A 13 6.09 6.08 1.86
C VAL A 13 7.38 6.20 2.67
N GLY A 14 8.02 7.37 2.64
CA GLY A 14 9.31 7.62 3.29
C GLY A 14 10.54 7.32 2.42
N ASP A 15 10.36 6.89 1.16
CA ASP A 15 11.44 6.62 0.21
C ASP A 15 11.26 7.43 -1.08
N PRO A 16 11.98 8.57 -1.24
CA PRO A 16 11.80 9.46 -2.38
C PRO A 16 12.16 8.83 -3.73
N ASP A 17 12.97 7.77 -3.72
CA ASP A 17 13.46 7.11 -4.93
C ASP A 17 12.64 5.86 -5.29
N ALA A 18 11.69 5.43 -4.44
CA ALA A 18 10.96 4.18 -4.62
C ALA A 18 10.16 4.13 -5.93
N ALA A 19 9.41 5.18 -6.24
CA ALA A 19 8.58 5.23 -7.44
C ALA A 19 9.42 5.16 -8.72
N ALA A 20 10.52 5.92 -8.78
CA ALA A 20 11.46 5.88 -9.91
C ALA A 20 12.08 4.49 -10.08
N ARG A 21 12.54 3.87 -8.98
CA ARG A 21 13.12 2.52 -9.03
C ARG A 21 12.13 1.45 -9.49
N ILE A 22 10.83 1.60 -9.21
CA ILE A 22 9.79 0.69 -9.71
C ILE A 22 9.55 0.93 -11.19
N ALA A 23 9.49 2.19 -11.65
CA ALA A 23 9.37 2.53 -13.06
C ALA A 23 10.56 1.99 -13.89
N ASP A 24 11.78 2.07 -13.34
CA ASP A 24 13.01 1.56 -13.97
C ASP A 24 13.02 0.03 -14.16
N LEU A 25 12.09 -0.71 -13.56
CA LEU A 25 11.88 -2.14 -13.88
C LEU A 25 11.27 -2.35 -15.28
N GLY A 26 10.81 -1.28 -15.94
CA GLY A 26 10.14 -1.34 -17.24
C GLY A 26 8.68 -1.79 -17.17
N VAL A 27 8.08 -1.82 -15.97
CA VAL A 27 6.64 -2.07 -15.80
C VAL A 27 5.83 -0.81 -16.09
N GLN A 28 4.62 -0.98 -16.61
CA GLN A 28 3.70 0.14 -16.88
C GLN A 28 2.69 0.33 -15.76
N GLN A 29 2.56 -0.66 -14.87
CA GLN A 29 1.50 -0.74 -13.90
C GLN A 29 2.04 -1.23 -12.55
N VAL A 30 1.34 -0.84 -11.49
CA VAL A 30 1.54 -1.33 -10.13
C VAL A 30 0.22 -1.77 -9.53
N THR A 31 0.27 -2.80 -8.69
CA THR A 31 -0.87 -3.31 -7.93
C THR A 31 -0.57 -3.05 -6.45
N LEU A 32 -1.07 -1.91 -5.96
CA LEU A 32 -0.76 -1.32 -4.66
C LEU A 32 -1.74 -1.83 -3.60
N ALA A 33 -1.22 -2.34 -2.48
CA ALA A 33 -2.05 -2.82 -1.37
C ALA A 33 -2.95 -1.72 -0.81
N SER A 34 -4.27 -1.88 -0.97
CA SER A 34 -5.29 -1.01 -0.36
C SER A 34 -5.99 -1.69 0.83
N ALA A 35 -6.12 -3.01 0.81
CA ALA A 35 -6.58 -3.81 1.94
C ALA A 35 -5.82 -5.15 1.97
N TYR A 36 -5.23 -5.49 3.12
CA TYR A 36 -4.35 -6.65 3.22
C TYR A 36 -4.43 -7.36 4.58
N HIS A 37 -4.04 -8.63 4.60
CA HIS A 37 -4.02 -9.46 5.79
C HIS A 37 -2.80 -9.17 6.69
N SER A 38 -2.74 -9.81 7.86
CA SER A 38 -1.59 -9.69 8.76
C SER A 38 -0.33 -10.29 8.13
N THR A 39 0.81 -9.60 8.21
CA THR A 39 2.05 -10.09 7.60
C THR A 39 3.28 -9.46 8.24
N ARG A 40 4.42 -10.14 8.09
CA ARG A 40 5.74 -9.57 8.37
C ARG A 40 6.53 -9.56 7.06
N ALA A 41 6.59 -8.39 6.43
CA ALA A 41 7.16 -8.21 5.10
C ALA A 41 8.61 -7.71 5.19
N LEU A 42 9.47 -8.19 4.28
CA LEU A 42 10.79 -7.63 4.06
C LEU A 42 10.68 -6.43 3.13
N THR A 43 11.45 -5.38 3.41
CA THR A 43 11.47 -4.12 2.64
C THR A 43 12.92 -3.77 2.27
N PRO A 44 13.60 -4.59 1.43
CA PRO A 44 15.06 -4.61 1.35
C PRO A 44 15.70 -3.31 0.83
N ARG A 45 14.93 -2.52 0.07
CA ARG A 45 15.40 -1.28 -0.57
C ARG A 45 14.99 0.00 0.17
N HIS A 46 14.10 -0.09 1.16
CA HIS A 46 13.62 1.09 1.87
C HIS A 46 14.71 1.65 2.79
N PRO A 47 14.97 2.98 2.83
CA PRO A 47 16.08 3.57 3.58
C PRO A 47 15.90 3.39 5.09
N GLU A 48 14.69 3.60 5.61
CA GLU A 48 14.45 3.74 7.05
C GLU A 48 14.06 2.44 7.77
N HIS A 49 13.63 1.42 7.04
CA HIS A 49 13.19 0.15 7.64
C HIS A 49 13.54 -1.01 6.71
N ARG A 50 13.75 -2.19 7.30
CA ARG A 50 14.04 -3.43 6.56
C ARG A 50 12.94 -4.47 6.67
N ILE A 51 12.07 -4.31 7.67
CA ILE A 51 10.98 -5.21 7.98
C ILE A 51 9.80 -4.36 8.45
N VAL A 52 8.61 -4.66 7.96
CA VAL A 52 7.36 -4.10 8.45
C VAL A 52 6.49 -5.23 8.98
N THR A 53 5.92 -5.04 10.17
CA THR A 53 4.99 -5.99 10.79
C THR A 53 3.58 -5.39 10.77
N ALA A 54 2.77 -5.82 9.81
CA ALA A 54 1.33 -5.59 9.77
C ALA A 54 0.65 -6.54 10.77
N ARG A 55 0.33 -6.00 11.95
CA ARG A 55 -0.07 -6.80 13.13
C ARG A 55 -1.46 -7.44 13.01
N HIS A 56 -2.29 -6.94 12.11
CA HIS A 56 -3.63 -7.43 11.82
C HIS A 56 -3.96 -7.09 10.37
N ALA A 57 -5.03 -7.68 9.85
CA ALA A 57 -5.57 -7.25 8.58
C ALA A 57 -6.14 -5.83 8.68
N ALA A 58 -5.90 -5.00 7.67
CA ALA A 58 -6.30 -3.61 7.69
C ALA A 58 -6.51 -3.06 6.27
N VAL A 59 -7.27 -1.98 6.18
CA VAL A 59 -7.18 -1.04 5.05
C VAL A 59 -5.98 -0.11 5.25
N LEU A 60 -5.37 0.27 4.13
CA LEU A 60 -4.17 1.12 4.08
C LEU A 60 -4.51 2.55 3.62
N TYR A 61 -5.80 2.83 3.47
CA TYR A 61 -6.40 4.14 3.19
C TYR A 61 -7.37 4.50 4.33
N PRO A 62 -7.72 5.79 4.52
CA PRO A 62 -8.69 6.21 5.53
C PRO A 62 -10.11 5.76 5.12
N PRO A 63 -10.77 4.86 5.86
CA PRO A 63 -12.12 4.42 5.53
C PRO A 63 -13.13 5.55 5.76
N ASP A 64 -14.05 5.73 4.82
CA ASP A 64 -15.15 6.69 4.94
C ASP A 64 -16.09 6.31 6.10
N ALA A 65 -16.03 7.05 7.20
CA ALA A 65 -16.83 6.82 8.40
C ALA A 65 -18.35 6.83 8.13
N GLY A 66 -18.82 7.62 7.15
CA GLY A 66 -20.23 7.69 6.77
C GLY A 66 -20.74 6.39 6.17
N ARG A 67 -19.90 5.68 5.39
CA ARG A 67 -20.26 4.36 4.81
C ARG A 67 -20.43 3.27 5.85
N TRP A 68 -19.74 3.40 6.98
CA TRP A 68 -19.72 2.41 8.05
C TRP A 68 -20.60 2.81 9.25
N ALA A 69 -21.29 3.94 9.18
CA ALA A 69 -22.18 4.39 10.24
C ALA A 69 -23.28 3.35 10.56
N GLY A 70 -23.39 2.97 11.83
CA GLY A 70 -24.35 1.96 12.30
C GLY A 70 -24.04 0.51 11.89
N ARG A 71 -22.90 0.25 11.25
CA ARG A 71 -22.47 -1.11 10.87
C ARG A 71 -21.61 -1.72 11.97
N ALA A 72 -21.92 -2.96 12.34
CA ALA A 72 -21.13 -3.71 13.31
C ALA A 72 -19.76 -4.11 12.74
N LEU A 73 -19.72 -4.50 11.47
CA LEU A 73 -18.48 -4.82 10.76
C LEU A 73 -18.00 -3.59 9.99
N ARG A 74 -16.76 -3.20 10.22
CA ARG A 74 -16.06 -2.12 9.52
C ARG A 74 -14.57 -2.47 9.38
N PRO A 75 -13.87 -1.93 8.37
CA PRO A 75 -12.45 -2.17 8.19
C PRO A 75 -11.64 -1.69 9.39
N TYR A 76 -10.58 -2.43 9.73
CA TYR A 76 -9.56 -1.94 10.65
C TYR A 76 -8.61 -1.00 9.91
N GLU A 77 -8.21 0.07 10.58
CA GLU A 77 -7.17 0.98 10.12
C GLU A 77 -5.80 0.46 10.55
N GLN A 78 -4.80 0.67 9.69
CA GLN A 78 -3.40 0.35 9.98
C GLN A 78 -2.77 1.36 10.96
N THR A 79 -1.67 0.99 11.63
CA THR A 79 -0.90 1.91 12.50
C THR A 79 0.62 1.76 12.39
N TRP A 80 1.13 1.08 11.36
CA TRP A 80 2.56 0.74 11.21
C TRP A 80 3.26 1.55 10.12
N VAL A 81 2.52 2.22 9.24
CA VAL A 81 3.03 3.27 8.35
C VAL A 81 2.57 4.60 8.92
N ALA A 82 3.49 5.56 9.05
CA ALA A 82 3.15 6.91 9.46
C ALA A 82 2.27 7.59 8.39
N GLY A 83 1.53 8.61 8.79
CA GLY A 83 0.62 9.34 7.90
C GLY A 83 -0.84 8.89 8.01
N VAL A 84 -1.72 9.70 7.41
CA VAL A 84 -3.18 9.50 7.45
C VAL A 84 -3.65 8.58 6.33
N ASP A 85 -3.04 8.68 5.16
CA ASP A 85 -3.38 7.90 3.97
C ASP A 85 -2.14 7.35 3.26
N PRO A 86 -1.50 6.30 3.80
CA PRO A 86 -0.34 5.69 3.16
C PRO A 86 -0.62 5.18 1.74
N PHE A 87 -1.82 4.63 1.50
CA PHE A 87 -2.22 4.18 0.16
C PHE A 87 -2.30 5.36 -0.81
N GLY A 88 -2.93 6.47 -0.41
CA GLY A 88 -3.02 7.70 -1.21
C GLY A 88 -1.64 8.28 -1.50
N GLU A 89 -0.81 8.45 -0.47
CA GLU A 89 0.55 9.00 -0.60
C GLU A 89 1.42 8.15 -1.55
N ALA A 90 1.43 6.83 -1.37
CA ALA A 90 2.15 5.92 -2.26
C ALA A 90 1.57 5.96 -3.68
N GLY A 91 0.24 6.00 -3.81
CA GLY A 91 -0.46 6.06 -5.08
C GLY A 91 -0.10 7.31 -5.88
N GLU A 92 -0.07 8.48 -5.23
CA GLU A 92 0.34 9.74 -5.84
C GLU A 92 1.80 9.72 -6.31
N ALA A 93 2.71 9.19 -5.47
CA ALA A 93 4.12 9.07 -5.84
C ALA A 93 4.32 8.14 -7.06
N LEU A 94 3.65 6.99 -7.09
CA LEU A 94 3.72 6.02 -8.17
C LEU A 94 3.11 6.57 -9.47
N ALA A 95 1.94 7.22 -9.38
CA ALA A 95 1.30 7.87 -10.51
C ALA A 95 2.15 9.03 -11.05
N GLY A 96 2.79 9.81 -10.16
CA GLY A 96 3.72 10.88 -10.52
C GLY A 96 4.95 10.38 -11.29
N ALA A 97 5.36 9.12 -11.08
CA ALA A 97 6.41 8.45 -11.86
C ALA A 97 5.90 7.84 -13.18
N GLY A 98 4.62 8.04 -13.54
CA GLY A 98 4.03 7.56 -14.79
C GLY A 98 3.47 6.14 -14.75
N LEU A 99 3.31 5.54 -13.55
CA LEU A 99 2.77 4.19 -13.39
C LEU A 99 1.25 4.21 -13.27
N GLU A 100 0.56 3.29 -13.95
CA GLU A 100 -0.86 3.05 -13.72
C GLU A 100 -1.06 2.30 -12.39
N VAL A 101 -1.78 2.90 -11.45
CA VAL A 101 -2.00 2.33 -10.11
C VAL A 101 -3.32 1.56 -10.06
N HIS A 102 -3.24 0.26 -9.78
CA HIS A 102 -4.38 -0.61 -9.49
C HIS A 102 -4.40 -0.99 -8.00
N THR A 103 -5.59 -1.27 -7.48
CA THR A 103 -5.75 -1.70 -6.08
C THR A 103 -5.55 -3.20 -5.92
N TRP A 104 -4.71 -3.57 -4.96
CA TRP A 104 -4.60 -4.93 -4.44
C TRP A 104 -5.44 -5.07 -3.17
N VAL A 105 -6.46 -5.92 -3.26
CA VAL A 105 -7.48 -6.11 -2.22
C VAL A 105 -7.51 -7.58 -1.81
N VAL A 106 -7.23 -7.86 -0.53
CA VAL A 106 -7.39 -9.18 0.08
C VAL A 106 -8.41 -9.10 1.21
N LEU A 107 -9.51 -9.84 1.07
CA LEU A 107 -10.66 -9.80 1.99
C LEU A 107 -11.09 -11.19 2.47
N ALA A 108 -10.53 -12.26 1.92
CA ALA A 108 -11.00 -13.63 2.16
C ALA A 108 -10.23 -14.37 3.27
N HIS A 109 -9.19 -13.76 3.85
CA HIS A 109 -8.41 -14.32 4.96
C HIS A 109 -7.64 -13.23 5.71
N ASN A 110 -7.21 -13.54 6.93
CA ASN A 110 -6.46 -12.64 7.83
C ASN A 110 -5.27 -13.33 8.49
#